data_AF-M4BMV6-F1
#
_entry.id   AF-M4BMV6-F1
#
_cell.length_a   1.000
_cell.length_b   1.000
_cell.length_c   1.000
_cell.angle_alpha   90.00
_cell.angle_beta   90.00
_cell.angle_gamma   90.00
#
_symmetry.space_group_name_H-M   'P 1'
#
loop_
_entity.id
_entity.type
_entity.pdbx_description
1 polymer ?
#
loop_
_entity_poly.entity_id
_entity_poly.type
_entity_poly.pdbx_seq_one_letter_code
_entity_poly.pdbx_strand_id
1 'polypeptide(L)'
;MDHPQIILRHLRGMYQLQCSANVGAVKRGYLTLYLDDGDSMLDHIKTTRRLLGELFEYGVVVSDDEKTMNFIQSLGSSWNGYVGL
;
A
#
# COMPACT_ATOMS: atom_id res chain seq x y z
N MET A 1 -0.62 -27.77 4.74
CA MET A 1 0.08 -27.47 6.01
C MET A 1 -0.27 -26.03 6.35
N ASP A 2 -1.45 -25.81 6.92
CA ASP A 2 -2.10 -24.47 6.95
C ASP A 2 -2.32 -23.94 8.37
N HIS A 3 -2.01 -24.76 9.38
CA HIS A 3 -2.29 -24.48 10.78
C HIS A 3 -1.63 -23.22 11.35
N PRO A 4 -0.33 -22.93 11.08
CA PRO A 4 0.31 -21.76 11.68
C PRO A 4 -0.19 -20.44 11.09
N GLN A 5 -0.48 -20.39 9.79
CA GLN A 5 -0.97 -19.16 9.14
C GLN A 5 -2.39 -18.81 9.60
N ILE A 6 -3.24 -19.81 9.82
CA ILE A 6 -4.59 -19.61 10.37
C ILE A 6 -4.51 -19.05 11.80
N ILE A 7 -3.66 -19.61 12.65
CA ILE A 7 -3.47 -19.15 14.03
C ILE A 7 -2.93 -17.71 14.06
N LEU A 8 -1.90 -17.41 13.25
CA LEU A 8 -1.34 -16.07 13.15
C LEU A 8 -2.37 -15.04 12.65
N ARG A 9 -3.18 -15.40 11.65
CA ARG A 9 -4.26 -14.55 11.16
C ARG A 9 -5.33 -14.32 12.24
N HIS A 10 -5.66 -15.35 13.02
CA HIS A 10 -6.65 -15.24 14.09
C HIS A 10 -6.15 -14.36 15.24
N LEU A 11 -4.91 -14.56 15.68
CA LEU A 11 -4.26 -13.71 16.68
C LEU A 11 -4.16 -12.27 16.19
N ARG A 12 -3.81 -12.06 14.93
CA ARG A 12 -3.80 -10.73 14.32
C ARG A 12 -5.19 -10.09 14.38
N GLY A 13 -6.26 -10.80 14.01
CA GLY A 13 -7.63 -10.28 14.14
C GLY A 13 -8.06 -9.96 15.58
N MET A 14 -7.56 -10.70 16.58
CA MET A 14 -7.88 -10.47 17.98
C MET A 14 -7.11 -9.31 18.62
N TYR A 15 -5.84 -9.13 18.26
CA TYR A 15 -4.93 -8.20 18.93
C TYR A 15 -4.57 -6.97 18.11
N GLN A 16 -4.76 -7.00 16.79
CA GLN A 16 -4.62 -5.83 15.94
C GLN A 16 -5.92 -5.02 16.07
N LEU A 17 -5.92 -4.06 16.99
CA LEU A 17 -6.97 -3.04 17.08
C LEU A 17 -7.04 -2.34 15.72
N GLN A 18 -8.01 -2.76 14.89
CA GLN A 18 -8.45 -2.06 13.69
C GLN A 18 -9.17 -0.78 14.12
N CYS A 19 -8.43 0.13 14.75
CA CYS A 19 -8.94 1.47 14.99
C CYS A 19 -9.06 2.14 13.63
N SER A 20 -10.21 2.76 13.35
CA SER A 20 -10.43 3.55 12.13
C SER A 20 -9.32 4.59 11.89
N ALA A 21 -8.67 5.06 12.97
CA ALA A 21 -7.50 5.93 12.90
C ALA A 21 -6.31 5.29 12.17
N ASN A 22 -6.02 4.01 12.40
CA ASN A 22 -4.90 3.28 11.78
C ASN A 22 -5.19 3.02 10.30
N VAL A 23 -6.40 2.58 9.97
CA VAL A 23 -6.84 2.41 8.57
C VAL A 23 -6.74 3.74 7.82
N GLY A 24 -7.22 4.82 8.43
CA GLY A 24 -7.14 6.17 7.88
C GLY A 24 -5.70 6.65 7.70
N ALA A 25 -4.80 6.32 8.62
CA ALA A 25 -3.38 6.67 8.52
C ALA A 25 -2.70 5.96 7.35
N VAL A 26 -2.90 4.64 7.21
CA VAL A 26 -2.33 3.87 6.09
C VAL A 26 -2.93 4.32 4.76
N LYS A 27 -4.25 4.55 4.69
CA LYS A 27 -4.90 5.04 3.48
C LYS A 27 -4.37 6.41 3.06
N ARG A 28 -4.19 7.34 4.02
CA ARG A 28 -3.54 8.63 3.74
C ARG A 28 -2.12 8.44 3.24
N GLY A 29 -1.30 7.65 3.93
CA GLY A 29 0.08 7.38 3.53
C GLY A 29 0.20 6.78 2.13
N TYR A 30 -0.75 5.93 1.72
CA TYR A 30 -0.81 5.38 0.37
C TYR A 30 -1.19 6.44 -0.68
N LEU A 31 -2.23 7.25 -0.40
CA LEU A 31 -2.71 8.27 -1.34
C LEU A 31 -1.79 9.49 -1.45
N THR A 32 -0.97 9.75 -0.43
CA THR A 32 0.03 10.84 -0.44
C THR A 32 1.44 10.34 -0.75
N LEU A 33 1.59 9.07 -1.15
CA LEU A 33 2.88 8.52 -1.51
C LEU A 33 3.39 9.25 -2.76
N TYR A 34 4.64 9.67 -2.74
CA TYR A 34 5.29 10.37 -3.85
C TYR A 34 6.73 9.92 -3.97
N LEU A 35 7.17 9.65 -5.19
CA LEU A 35 8.57 9.36 -5.52
C LEU A 35 9.23 10.66 -5.95
N ASP A 36 10.05 11.24 -5.09
CA ASP A 36 10.83 12.43 -5.40
C ASP A 36 11.94 12.12 -6.42
N ASP A 37 12.38 13.16 -7.14
CA ASP A 37 13.46 13.03 -8.11
C ASP A 37 14.78 12.68 -7.41
N GLY A 38 15.34 11.52 -7.75
CA GLY A 38 16.57 10.98 -7.14
C GLY A 38 16.32 9.87 -6.12
N ASP A 39 15.07 9.64 -5.72
CA ASP A 39 14.72 8.53 -4.83
C ASP A 39 14.65 7.19 -5.57
N SER A 40 14.80 6.12 -4.80
CA SER A 40 14.84 4.76 -5.29
C SER A 40 13.45 4.25 -5.68
N MET A 41 13.24 4.05 -6.99
CA MET A 41 12.03 3.39 -7.52
C MET A 41 11.75 2.04 -6.85
N LEU A 42 12.82 1.29 -6.54
CA LEU A 42 12.69 -0.01 -5.86
C LEU A 42 12.08 0.15 -4.46
N ASP A 43 12.52 1.15 -3.71
CA ASP A 43 12.03 1.39 -2.35
C ASP A 43 10.63 2.01 -2.35
N HIS A 44 10.30 2.80 -3.37
CA HIS A 44 8.93 3.23 -3.64
C HIS A 44 8.01 2.04 -3.89
N ILE A 45 8.36 1.12 -4.79
CA ILE A 45 7.59 -0.11 -5.06
C ILE A 45 7.41 -0.95 -3.79
N LYS A 46 8.47 -1.12 -2.99
CA LYS A 46 8.38 -1.86 -1.70
C LYS A 46 7.42 -1.17 -0.75
N THR A 47 7.47 0.15 -0.63
CA THR A 47 6.61 0.94 0.25
C THR A 47 5.15 0.86 -0.19
N THR A 48 4.88 1.04 -1.49
CA THR A 48 3.55 0.86 -2.09
C THR A 48 2.97 -0.51 -1.78
N ARG A 49 3.75 -1.58 -1.99
CA ARG A 49 3.32 -2.97 -1.71
C ARG A 49 3.03 -3.19 -0.22
N ARG A 50 3.87 -2.64 0.66
CA ARG A 50 3.67 -2.71 2.11
C ARG A 50 2.34 -2.06 2.52
N LEU A 51 2.08 -0.83 2.07
CA LEU A 51 0.86 -0.09 2.42
C LEU A 51 -0.40 -0.78 1.86
N LEU A 52 -0.34 -1.31 0.63
CA LEU A 52 -1.44 -2.10 0.05
C LEU A 52 -1.69 -3.40 0.84
N GLY A 53 -0.63 -4.07 1.31
CA GLY A 53 -0.73 -5.24 2.18
C GLY A 53 -1.42 -4.89 3.52
N GLU A 54 -1.02 -3.79 4.15
CA GLU A 54 -1.64 -3.30 5.38
C GLU A 54 -3.13 -2.96 5.17
N LEU A 55 -3.48 -2.30 4.07
CA LEU A 55 -4.88 -2.01 3.72
C LEU A 55 -5.70 -3.30 3.53
N PHE A 56 -5.15 -4.29 2.84
CA PHE A 56 -5.81 -5.58 2.64
C PHE A 56 -6.04 -6.32 3.97
N GLU A 57 -5.07 -6.27 4.89
CA GLU A 57 -5.21 -6.84 6.23
C GLU A 57 -6.30 -6.13 7.06
N TYR A 58 -6.54 -4.85 6.79
CA TYR A 58 -7.65 -4.08 7.36
C TYR A 58 -8.99 -4.28 6.63
N GLY A 59 -9.05 -5.16 5.63
CA GLY A 59 -10.26 -5.42 4.84
C GLY A 59 -10.57 -4.35 3.80
N VAL A 60 -9.63 -3.43 3.53
CA VAL A 60 -9.75 -2.42 2.47
C VAL A 60 -9.23 -3.02 1.17
N VAL A 61 -10.12 -3.21 0.21
CA VAL A 61 -9.79 -3.71 -1.13
C VAL A 61 -9.60 -2.52 -2.07
N VAL A 62 -8.42 -2.43 -2.67
CA VAL A 62 -8.09 -1.48 -3.74
C VAL A 62 -8.11 -2.25 -5.06
N SER A 63 -8.83 -1.76 -6.06
CA SER A 63 -8.89 -2.43 -7.38
C SER A 63 -7.55 -2.35 -8.11
N ASP A 64 -7.30 -3.22 -9.09
CA ASP A 64 -6.05 -3.18 -9.84
C ASP A 64 -5.94 -1.91 -10.71
N ASP A 65 -7.07 -1.39 -11.21
CA ASP A 65 -7.13 -0.10 -11.91
C ASP A 65 -6.76 1.05 -10.97
N GLU A 66 -7.30 1.06 -9.74
CA GLU A 66 -6.99 2.08 -8.73
C GLU A 66 -5.53 1.98 -8.29
N LYS A 67 -4.98 0.76 -8.11
CA LYS A 67 -3.56 0.56 -7.82
C LYS A 67 -2.68 1.14 -8.92
N THR A 68 -3.03 0.88 -10.18
CA THR A 68 -2.28 1.35 -11.35
C THR A 68 -2.31 2.87 -11.43
N MET A 69 -3.51 3.47 -11.35
CA MET A 69 -3.67 4.92 -11.44
C MET A 69 -2.95 5.63 -10.29
N ASN A 70 -3.14 5.20 -9.05
CA ASN A 70 -2.49 5.80 -7.89
C ASN A 70 -0.96 5.64 -7.94
N PHE A 71 -0.47 4.50 -8.44
CA PHE A 71 0.98 4.31 -8.61
C PHE A 71 1.55 5.27 -9.65
N ILE A 72 0.91 5.42 -10.81
CA ILE A 72 1.35 6.37 -11.85
C ILE A 72 1.34 7.81 -11.31
N GLN A 73 0.28 8.20 -10.60
CA GLN A 73 0.16 9.53 -9.99
C GLN A 73 1.18 9.80 -8.88
N SER A 74 1.69 8.74 -8.23
CA SER A 74 2.72 8.86 -7.20
C SER A 74 4.12 9.08 -7.77
N LEU A 75 4.33 8.99 -9.09
CA LEU A 75 5.66 9.13 -9.67
C LEU A 75 6.06 10.61 -9.83
N GLY A 76 7.34 10.89 -9.57
CA GLY A 76 7.95 12.18 -9.81
C GLY A 76 7.90 12.60 -11.27
N SER A 77 8.04 13.90 -11.52
CA SER A 77 7.92 14.47 -12.87
C SER A 77 8.94 13.90 -13.88
N SER A 78 10.10 13.44 -13.40
CA SER A 78 11.11 12.75 -14.21
C SER A 78 10.60 11.47 -14.89
N TRP A 79 9.52 10.87 -14.40
CA TRP A 79 8.95 9.64 -14.94
C TRP A 79 7.87 9.85 -15.99
N ASN A 80 7.38 11.08 -16.18
CA ASN A 80 6.29 11.40 -17.13
C ASN A 80 6.61 11.00 -18.58
N GLY A 81 7.89 10.92 -18.97
CA GLY A 81 8.31 10.47 -20.30
C GLY A 81 8.21 8.95 -20.53
N TYR A 82 8.03 8.16 -19.46
CA TYR A 82 8.01 6.69 -19.50
C TYR A 82 6.62 6.11 -19.30
N VAL A 83 5.84 6.74 -18.42
CA VAL A 83 4.40 6.50 -18.24
C VAL A 83 3.68 7.48 -19.15
N GLY A 84 3.29 7.05 -20.35
CA GLY A 84 2.61 7.89 -21.34
C GLY A 84 1.27 8.43 -20.83
N LEU A 85 1.35 9.50 -20.04
CA LEU A 85 0.24 10.31 -19.52
C LEU A 85 -0.26 11.29 -20.60
#